data_AF-A0A7V9AKC6-F1
#
_entry.id   AF-A0A7V9AKC6-F1
#
_cell.length_a   1.000
_cell.length_b   1.000
_cell.length_c   1.000
_cell.angle_alpha   90.00
_cell.angle_beta   90.00
_cell.angle_gamma   90.00
#
_symmetry.space_group_name_H-M   'P 1'
#
loop_
_entity.id
_entity.type
_entity.pdbx_description
1 polymer ?
#
loop_
_entity_poly.entity_id
_entity_poly.type
_entity_poly.pdbx_seq_one_letter_code
_entity_poly.pdbx_strand_id
1 'polypeptide(L)'
;GEVGAAAHFEDAVVATIARGGETDASGALAGAIAGARFGASGIPQGLIDGLDARIYLSMAAPWFYRTALRRAGTVIDLRAVE
;
A
#
# COMPACT_ATOMS: atom_id res chain seq x y z
N GLY A 1 -21.31 -10.84 -14.69
CA GLY A 1 -19.93 -11.24 -14.38
C GLY A 1 -19.59 -10.62 -13.06
N GLU A 2 -19.56 -11.42 -12.00
CA GLU A 2 -19.33 -10.94 -10.65
C GLU A 2 -17.91 -10.40 -10.56
N VAL A 3 -17.78 -9.09 -10.38
CA VAL A 3 -16.49 -8.47 -10.04
C VAL A 3 -16.25 -8.81 -8.58
N GLY A 4 -15.80 -10.04 -8.33
CA GLY A 4 -15.44 -10.52 -7.01
C GLY A 4 -14.30 -9.68 -6.46
N ALA A 5 -14.38 -9.32 -5.18
CA ALA A 5 -13.26 -8.67 -4.49
C ALA A 5 -12.00 -9.52 -4.71
N ALA A 6 -10.92 -8.89 -5.17
CA ALA A 6 -9.64 -9.58 -5.37
C ALA A 6 -9.26 -10.39 -4.12
N ALA A 7 -8.76 -11.61 -4.32
CA ALA A 7 -8.33 -12.48 -3.23
C ALA A 7 -6.88 -12.17 -2.81
N HIS A 8 -6.07 -11.69 -3.76
CA HIS A 8 -4.67 -11.34 -3.53
C HIS A 8 -4.33 -9.94 -4.06
N PHE A 9 -3.19 -9.41 -3.60
CA PHE A 9 -2.66 -8.12 -4.03
C PHE A 9 -2.49 -8.07 -5.55
N GLU A 10 -1.84 -9.09 -6.10
CA GLU A 10 -1.48 -9.13 -7.52
C GLU A 10 -2.73 -9.16 -8.41
N ASP A 11 -3.74 -9.93 -8.05
CA ASP A 11 -5.02 -9.98 -8.78
C ASP A 11 -5.64 -8.59 -8.92
N ALA A 12 -5.64 -7.80 -7.84
CA ALA A 12 -6.23 -6.45 -7.83
C ALA A 12 -5.48 -5.50 -8.78
N VAL A 13 -4.15 -5.56 -8.79
CA VAL A 13 -3.30 -4.71 -9.62
C VAL A 13 -3.39 -5.14 -11.07
N VAL A 14 -3.20 -6.44 -11.35
CA VAL A 14 -3.23 -7.02 -12.70
C VAL A 14 -4.60 -6.82 -13.35
N ALA A 15 -5.70 -7.06 -12.63
CA ALA A 15 -7.04 -6.84 -13.16
C ALA A 15 -7.29 -5.36 -13.49
N THR A 16 -6.74 -4.42 -12.69
CA THR A 16 -6.85 -2.99 -12.96
C THR A 16 -6.09 -2.59 -14.23
N ILE A 17 -4.82 -2.96 -14.35
CA ILE A 17 -4.00 -2.58 -15.52
C ILE A 17 -4.47 -3.29 -16.80
N ALA A 18 -4.98 -4.52 -16.70
CA ALA A 18 -5.48 -5.28 -17.85
C ALA A 18 -6.70 -4.63 -18.53
N ARG A 19 -7.39 -3.71 -17.83
CA ARG A 19 -8.50 -2.93 -18.42
C ARG A 19 -8.02 -1.82 -19.37
N GLY A 20 -6.72 -1.53 -19.39
CA GLY A 20 -6.13 -0.49 -20.25
C GLY A 20 -6.46 0.94 -19.80
N GLY A 21 -6.15 1.91 -20.67
CA GLY A 21 -6.26 3.34 -20.35
C GLY A 21 -5.01 3.85 -19.62
N GLU A 22 -5.21 4.59 -18.52
CA GLU A 22 -4.13 5.13 -17.69
C GLU A 22 -3.63 4.09 -16.68
N THR A 23 -2.94 3.07 -17.18
CA THR A 23 -2.50 1.91 -16.39
C THR A 23 -1.51 2.27 -15.29
N ASP A 24 -0.65 3.27 -15.48
CA ASP A 24 0.30 3.74 -14.46
C ASP A 24 -0.42 4.28 -13.21
N ALA A 25 -1.33 5.25 -13.41
CA ALA A 25 -2.05 5.89 -12.33
C ALA A 25 -3.07 4.95 -11.67
N SER A 26 -3.82 4.21 -12.48
CA SER A 26 -4.81 3.25 -11.97
C SER A 26 -4.17 2.07 -11.27
N GLY A 27 -3.04 1.56 -11.79
CA GLY A 27 -2.23 0.50 -11.16
C GLY A 27 -1.64 0.95 -9.84
N ALA A 28 -1.11 2.18 -9.77
CA ALA A 28 -0.60 2.76 -8.52
C ALA A 28 -1.71 2.89 -7.45
N LEU A 29 -2.89 3.36 -7.85
CA LEU A 29 -4.04 3.46 -6.95
C LEU A 29 -4.53 2.09 -6.48
N ALA A 30 -4.67 1.13 -7.40
CA ALA A 30 -5.04 -0.24 -7.08
C ALA A 30 -4.03 -0.89 -6.13
N GLY A 31 -2.73 -0.70 -6.37
CA GLY A 31 -1.65 -1.16 -5.51
C GLY A 31 -1.68 -0.53 -4.12
N ALA A 32 -1.96 0.76 -4.00
CA ALA A 32 -2.09 1.42 -2.70
C ALA A 32 -3.25 0.84 -1.87
N ILE A 33 -4.42 0.66 -2.50
CA ILE A 33 -5.61 0.09 -1.84
C ILE A 33 -5.39 -1.38 -1.48
N ALA A 34 -4.88 -2.17 -2.42
CA ALA A 34 -4.58 -3.58 -2.20
C ALA A 34 -3.51 -3.76 -1.12
N GLY A 35 -2.45 -2.93 -1.11
CA GLY A 35 -1.41 -2.95 -0.10
C GLY A 35 -1.93 -2.60 1.30
N ALA A 36 -2.87 -1.65 1.40
CA ALA A 36 -3.54 -1.36 2.68
C ALA A 36 -4.41 -2.53 3.17
N ARG A 37 -5.04 -3.27 2.25
CA ARG A 37 -5.91 -4.42 2.57
C ARG A 37 -5.14 -5.69 2.94
N PHE A 38 -4.16 -6.07 2.12
CA PHE A 38 -3.43 -7.34 2.28
C PHE A 38 -2.14 -7.19 3.10
N GLY A 39 -1.73 -5.95 3.41
CA GLY A 39 -0.49 -5.65 4.08
C GLY A 39 0.73 -5.88 3.19
N ALA A 40 1.90 -5.43 3.67
CA ALA A 40 3.17 -5.60 2.95
C ALA A 40 3.53 -7.08 2.72
N SER A 41 3.14 -7.98 3.63
CA SER A 41 3.36 -9.42 3.49
C SER A 41 2.53 -10.07 2.38
N GLY A 42 1.47 -9.40 1.90
CA GLY A 42 0.65 -9.87 0.79
C GLY A 42 1.17 -9.48 -0.59
N ILE A 43 2.24 -8.68 -0.67
CA ILE A 43 2.83 -8.24 -1.94
C ILE A 43 3.82 -9.32 -2.42
N PRO A 44 3.68 -9.84 -3.65
CA PRO A 44 4.62 -10.79 -4.21
C PRO A 44 6.06 -10.26 -4.22
N GLN A 45 7.00 -11.09 -3.76
CA GLN A 45 8.40 -10.68 -3.59
C GLN A 45 9.05 -10.21 -4.90
N GLY A 46 8.72 -10.83 -6.04
CA GLY A 46 9.24 -10.41 -7.35
C GLY A 46 8.87 -8.98 -7.74
N LEU A 47 7.70 -8.48 -7.31
CA LEU A 47 7.31 -7.09 -7.54
C LEU A 47 8.10 -6.13 -6.65
N ILE A 48 8.48 -6.56 -5.45
CA ILE A 48 9.31 -5.77 -4.52
C ILE A 48 10.76 -5.73 -5.00
N ASP A 49 11.29 -6.85 -5.50
CA ASP A 49 12.68 -6.95 -5.93
C ASP A 49 12.96 -6.12 -7.19
N GLY A 50 11.97 -5.93 -8.07
CA GLY A 50 12.06 -5.08 -9.25
C GLY A 50 11.71 -3.59 -9.01
N LEU A 51 11.40 -3.18 -7.78
CA LEU A 51 10.90 -1.85 -7.49
C LEU A 51 12.03 -0.82 -7.38
N ASP A 52 12.12 0.09 -8.33
CA ASP A 52 13.16 1.13 -8.41
C ASP A 52 13.24 1.99 -7.13
N ALA A 53 12.09 2.48 -6.63
CA ALA A 53 12.02 3.32 -5.45
C ALA A 53 11.89 2.56 -4.11
N ARG A 54 12.23 1.27 -4.06
CA ARG A 54 12.02 0.40 -2.87
C ARG A 54 12.57 0.99 -1.58
N ILE A 55 13.80 1.51 -1.63
CA ILE A 55 14.51 2.05 -0.45
C ILE A 55 13.74 3.26 0.09
N TYR A 56 13.37 4.20 -0.78
CA TYR A 56 12.63 5.40 -0.39
C TYR A 56 11.27 5.07 0.22
N LEU A 57 10.52 4.15 -0.40
CA LEU A 57 9.21 3.72 0.10
C LEU A 57 9.31 3.02 1.45
N SER A 58 10.34 2.18 1.65
CA SER A 58 10.58 1.49 2.93
C SER A 58 10.90 2.45 4.07
N MET A 59 11.53 3.60 3.78
CA MET A 59 11.80 4.64 4.77
C MET A 59 10.58 5.54 5.02
N ALA A 60 9.83 5.88 3.97
CA ALA A 60 8.72 6.82 4.06
C ALA A 60 7.46 6.20 4.69
N ALA A 61 7.14 4.94 4.38
CA ALA A 61 5.91 4.31 4.84
C ALA A 61 5.74 4.29 6.38
N PRO A 62 6.77 3.93 7.19
CA PRO A 62 6.67 4.01 8.65
C PRO A 62 6.43 5.44 9.16
N TRP A 63 7.02 6.45 8.51
CA TRP A 63 6.82 7.86 8.86
C TRP A 63 5.40 8.34 8.57
N PHE A 64 4.84 7.97 7.42
CA PHE A 64 3.44 8.28 7.10
C PHE A 64 2.50 7.60 8.08
N TYR A 65 2.73 6.32 8.38
CA TYR A 65 1.92 5.58 9.35
C TYR A 65 1.95 6.24 10.74
N ARG A 66 3.14 6.56 11.26
CA ARG A 66 3.28 7.25 12.56
C ARG A 66 2.58 8.60 12.57
N THR A 67 2.69 9.36 11.49
CA THR A 67 2.06 10.68 11.36
C THR A 67 0.54 10.57 11.33
N ALA A 68 0.00 9.59 10.59
CA ALA A 68 -1.42 9.30 10.56
C ALA A 68 -1.94 8.90 11.95
N LEU A 69 -1.22 8.03 12.66
CA LEU A 69 -1.60 7.63 14.02
C LEU A 69 -1.60 8.82 15.01
N ARG A 70 -0.60 9.69 14.95
CA ARG A 70 -0.55 10.92 15.75
C ARG A 70 -1.76 11.81 15.49
N ARG A 71 -2.08 12.03 14.21
CA ARG A 71 -3.25 12.82 13.81
C ARG A 71 -4.57 12.19 14.27
N ALA A 72 -4.65 10.86 14.30
CA ALA A 72 -5.82 10.13 14.79
C ALA A 72 -5.95 10.14 16.33
N GLY A 73 -5.03 10.77 17.08
CA GLY A 73 -5.04 10.78 18.55
C GLY A 73 -4.69 9.43 19.18
N THR A 74 -4.12 8.50 18.41
CA THR A 74 -3.84 7.11 18.83
C THR A 74 -2.41 6.91 19.34
N VAL A 75 -1.57 7.96 19.32
CA VAL A 75 -0.21 7.92 19.88
C VAL A 75 -0.21 8.63 21.22
N ILE A 76 -0.02 7.86 22.28
CA ILE A 76 0.23 8.39 23.64
C ILE A 76 1.69 8.85 23.68
N ASP A 77 1.93 10.16 23.86
CA ASP A 77 3.29 10.66 24.13
C ASP A 77 3.60 10.49 25.62
N LEU A 78 4.38 9.45 25.93
CA LEU A 78 4.80 9.16 27.31
C LEU A 78 5.76 10.22 27.89
N ARG A 79 6.25 11.16 27.08
CA ARG A 79 7.10 12.28 27.54
C ARG A 79 6.31 13.51 27.99
N ALA A 80 5.00 13.50 27.82
CA ALA A 80 4.11 14.58 28.27
C ALA A 80 3.63 14.39 29.73
N VAL A 81 4.05 13.31 30.39
CA VAL A 81 3.74 13.01 31.79
C VAL A 81 4.99 13.30 32.63
N GLU A 82 5.37 14.57 32.70
CA GLU A 82 6.31 15.10 33.70
C GLU A 82 5.80 16.47 34.19
#